data_AF-A0A3D5UUJ2-F1
#
_entry.id   AF-A0A3D5UUJ2-F1
#
_cell.length_a   1.000
_cell.length_b   1.000
_cell.length_c   1.000
_cell.angle_alpha   90.00
_cell.angle_beta   90.00
_cell.angle_gamma   90.00
#
_symmetry.space_group_name_H-M   'P 1'
#
loop_
_entity.id
_entity.type
_entity.pdbx_description
1 polymer ?
#
loop_
_entity_poly.entity_id
_entity_poly.type
_entity_poly.pdbx_seq_one_letter_code
_entity_poly.pdbx_strand_id
1 'polypeptide(L)'
;EALANQPGGIDDLLAGDNPSNKENARALLLYSIVSGRHTPARLEGKVTEATTLQRGKVKIDGTKSPIHYGSEKFGANVSGEAIEASNGVIIPVDALAIPVFADETPEAQTPQ
;
A
#
# COMPACT_ATOMS: atom_id res chain seq x y z
N GLU A 1 -12.44 2.43 9.38
CA GLU A 1 -11.71 3.60 9.92
C GLU A 1 -10.58 4.06 9.00
N ALA A 2 -9.74 3.15 8.49
CA ALA A 2 -8.64 3.50 7.57
C ALA A 2 -8.99 4.42 6.38
N LEU A 3 -10.13 4.20 5.71
CA LEU A 3 -10.57 5.09 4.62
C LEU A 3 -10.89 6.51 5.10
N ALA A 4 -11.44 6.67 6.30
CA ALA A 4 -11.79 7.98 6.84
C ALA A 4 -10.54 8.79 7.22
N ASN A 5 -9.41 8.12 7.51
CA ASN A 5 -8.14 8.73 7.86
C ASN A 5 -7.30 9.14 6.65
N GLN A 6 -7.80 8.98 5.43
CA GLN A 6 -7.04 9.28 4.23
C GLN A 6 -6.87 10.80 4.04
N PRO A 7 -5.63 11.31 3.83
CA PRO A 7 -5.41 12.73 3.53
C PRO A 7 -6.15 13.12 2.24
N GLY A 8 -6.92 14.21 2.29
CA GLY A 8 -7.78 14.65 1.18
C GLY A 8 -9.22 14.10 1.24
N GLY A 9 -9.49 13.12 2.09
CA GLY A 9 -10.81 12.50 2.25
C GLY A 9 -11.18 11.55 1.11
N ILE A 10 -12.13 10.65 1.37
CA ILE A 10 -12.65 9.72 0.35
C ILE A 10 -13.45 10.42 -0.75
N ASP A 11 -13.98 11.60 -0.46
CA ASP A 11 -14.82 12.35 -1.38
C ASP A 11 -14.00 12.80 -2.59
N ASP A 12 -12.77 13.28 -2.42
CA ASP A 12 -11.90 13.66 -3.54
C ASP A 12 -11.57 12.46 -4.45
N LEU A 13 -11.34 11.28 -3.84
CA LEU A 13 -11.04 10.05 -4.57
C LEU A 13 -12.25 9.50 -5.36
N LEU A 14 -13.47 9.76 -4.88
CA LEU A 14 -14.73 9.27 -5.45
C LEU A 14 -15.56 10.38 -6.13
N ALA A 15 -15.08 11.62 -6.11
CA ALA A 15 -15.80 12.79 -6.61
C ALA A 15 -15.89 12.74 -8.14
N GLY A 16 -17.09 12.42 -8.60
CA GLY A 16 -17.50 12.52 -9.98
C GLY A 16 -17.04 11.35 -10.85
N ASP A 17 -17.68 11.22 -12.01
CA ASP A 17 -17.37 10.19 -13.01
C ASP A 17 -16.02 10.44 -13.72
N ASN A 18 -15.07 11.12 -13.06
CA ASN A 18 -13.76 11.43 -13.59
C ASN A 18 -12.94 10.13 -13.71
N PRO A 19 -12.59 9.69 -14.94
CA PRO A 19 -11.86 8.45 -15.15
C PRO A 19 -10.50 8.45 -14.45
N SER A 20 -9.84 9.60 -14.32
CA SER A 20 -8.54 9.72 -13.65
C SER A 20 -8.63 9.40 -12.15
N ASN A 21 -9.72 9.81 -11.48
CA ASN A 21 -9.92 9.52 -10.06
C ASN A 21 -10.16 8.02 -9.84
N LYS A 22 -10.91 7.38 -10.75
CA LYS A 22 -11.12 5.91 -10.75
C LYS A 22 -9.82 5.14 -10.95
N GLU A 23 -8.94 5.59 -11.84
CA GLU A 23 -7.62 5.00 -12.04
C GLU A 23 -6.71 5.16 -10.82
N ASN A 24 -6.69 6.34 -10.19
CA ASN A 24 -5.93 6.59 -8.97
C ASN A 24 -6.42 5.71 -7.80
N ALA A 25 -7.74 5.60 -7.62
CA ALA A 25 -8.34 4.72 -6.64
C ALA A 25 -7.94 3.25 -6.88
N ARG A 26 -7.99 2.80 -8.14
CA ARG A 26 -7.54 1.46 -8.52
C ARG A 26 -6.05 1.25 -8.20
N ALA A 27 -5.19 2.22 -8.51
CA ALA A 27 -3.76 2.12 -8.22
C ALA A 27 -3.47 2.02 -6.71
N LEU A 28 -4.18 2.81 -5.89
CA LEU A 28 -4.09 2.74 -4.42
C LEU A 28 -4.50 1.37 -3.88
N LEU A 29 -5.62 0.83 -4.36
CA LEU A 29 -6.08 -0.50 -3.96
C LEU A 29 -5.12 -1.60 -4.39
N LEU A 30 -4.56 -1.52 -5.59
CA LEU A 30 -3.55 -2.46 -6.08
C LEU A 30 -2.23 -2.36 -5.30
N TYR A 31 -1.87 -1.17 -4.82
CA TYR A 31 -0.71 -0.97 -3.95
C TYR A 31 -0.89 -1.65 -2.59
N SER A 32 -2.13 -1.84 -2.14
CA SER A 32 -2.42 -2.54 -0.87
C SER A 32 -2.28 -4.06 -0.97
N ILE A 33 -2.11 -4.61 -2.18
CA ILE A 33 -2.03 -6.05 -2.41
C ILE A 33 -0.59 -6.41 -2.76
N VAL A 34 0.00 -7.28 -1.94
CA VAL A 34 1.37 -7.75 -2.07
C VAL A 34 1.40 -9.19 -2.56
N SER A 35 2.33 -9.48 -3.46
CA SER A 35 2.55 -10.84 -3.93
C SER A 35 3.29 -11.66 -2.88
N GLY A 36 2.74 -12.83 -2.54
CA GLY A 36 3.32 -13.75 -1.54
C GLY A 36 2.56 -13.74 -0.22
N ARG A 37 2.92 -14.67 0.68
CA ARG A 37 2.29 -14.80 2.00
C ARG A 37 3.17 -14.14 3.05
N HIS A 38 2.79 -12.94 3.48
CA HIS A 38 3.49 -12.16 4.49
C HIS A 38 2.67 -12.14 5.79
N THR A 39 3.03 -13.01 6.73
CA THR A 39 2.41 -13.02 8.06
C THR A 39 3.21 -12.13 9.03
N PRO A 40 2.57 -11.51 10.04
CA PRO A 40 3.23 -10.69 11.06
C PRO A 40 4.38 -11.45 11.73
N ALA A 41 4.15 -12.70 12.13
CA ALA A 41 5.16 -13.56 12.74
C ALA A 41 6.39 -13.81 11.83
N ARG A 42 6.20 -13.83 10.50
CA ARG A 42 7.32 -13.97 9.57
C ARG A 42 8.07 -12.66 9.41
N LEU A 43 7.38 -11.53 9.46
CA LEU A 43 7.92 -10.19 9.24
C LEU A 43 8.56 -9.58 10.49
N GLU A 44 8.19 -10.07 11.67
CA GLU A 44 8.70 -9.59 12.96
C GLU A 44 10.23 -9.59 13.01
N GLY A 45 10.80 -8.49 13.48
CA GLY A 45 12.25 -8.32 13.65
C GLY A 45 13.03 -8.12 12.35
N LYS A 46 12.37 -7.98 11.19
CA LYS A 46 13.07 -7.75 9.92
C LYS A 46 12.37 -6.74 9.01
N VAL A 47 13.17 -6.17 8.13
CA VAL A 47 12.70 -5.36 7.00
C VAL A 47 12.55 -6.25 5.78
N THR A 48 11.38 -6.23 5.16
CA THR A 48 11.08 -7.01 3.94
C THR A 48 10.63 -6.07 2.85
N GLU A 49 11.24 -6.16 1.67
CA GLU A 49 10.73 -5.54 0.46
C GLU A 49 9.85 -6.53 -0.30
N ALA A 50 8.70 -6.08 -0.78
CA ALA A 50 7.77 -6.91 -1.50
C ALA A 50 7.22 -6.19 -2.74
N THR A 51 6.77 -6.97 -3.74
CA THR A 51 6.22 -6.41 -4.98
C THR A 51 4.71 -6.36 -4.88
N THR A 52 4.14 -5.18 -5.10
CA THR A 52 2.69 -4.95 -5.11
C THR A 52 2.07 -5.32 -6.45
N LEU A 53 0.76 -5.54 -6.50
CA LEU A 53 0.05 -5.76 -7.78
C LEU A 53 0.01 -4.51 -8.66
N GLN A 54 0.28 -3.33 -8.09
CA GLN A 54 0.50 -2.10 -8.84
C GLN A 54 1.85 -2.11 -9.60
N ARG A 55 2.69 -3.14 -9.40
CA ARG A 55 4.05 -3.36 -9.94
C ARG A 55 5.14 -2.52 -9.27
N GLY A 56 4.79 -1.61 -8.36
CA GLY A 56 5.73 -0.94 -7.47
C GLY A 56 6.21 -1.85 -6.33
N LYS A 57 7.41 -1.58 -5.81
CA LYS A 57 7.92 -2.20 -4.59
C LYS A 57 7.41 -1.45 -3.37
N VAL A 58 7.19 -2.19 -2.29
CA VAL A 58 6.82 -1.64 -0.98
C VAL A 58 7.76 -2.19 0.09
N LYS A 59 8.12 -1.33 1.04
CA LYS A 59 8.88 -1.70 2.23
C LYS A 59 7.90 -2.06 3.35
N ILE A 60 8.15 -3.20 3.98
CA ILE A 60 7.44 -3.67 5.17
C ILE A 60 8.46 -3.75 6.29
N ASP A 61 8.29 -2.90 7.29
CA ASP A 61 9.20 -2.78 8.42
C ASP A 61 8.60 -3.48 9.65
N GLY A 62 9.00 -4.74 9.86
CA GLY A 62 8.60 -5.52 11.03
C GLY A 62 9.54 -5.36 12.23
N THR A 63 10.53 -4.45 12.15
CA THR A 63 11.30 -4.02 13.32
C THR A 63 10.53 -3.01 14.16
N LYS A 64 9.56 -2.32 13.56
CA LYS A 64 8.60 -1.45 14.24
C LYS A 64 7.47 -2.28 14.85
N SER A 65 6.97 -1.82 16.00
CA SER A 65 5.79 -2.37 16.67
C SER A 65 4.79 -1.24 16.92
N PRO A 66 3.62 -1.22 16.26
CA PRO A 66 3.14 -2.19 15.26
C PRO A 66 3.96 -2.21 13.96
N ILE A 67 3.88 -3.32 13.22
CA ILE A 67 4.56 -3.50 11.91
C ILE A 67 4.09 -2.40 10.96
N HIS A 68 5.04 -1.78 10.26
CA HIS A 68 4.76 -0.65 9.37
C HIS A 68 4.82 -1.07 7.90
N TYR A 69 3.82 -0.68 7.12
CA TYR A 69 3.67 -0.96 5.70
C TYR A 69 3.74 0.35 4.90
N GLY A 70 4.64 0.43 3.92
CA GLY A 70 4.74 1.61 3.05
C GLY A 70 5.84 2.59 3.46
N SER A 71 5.64 3.85 3.09
CA SER A 71 6.59 4.94 3.37
C SER A 71 6.36 5.56 4.76
N GLU A 72 7.39 6.17 5.35
CA GLU A 72 7.25 6.77 6.69
C GLU A 72 6.22 7.91 6.77
N LYS A 73 5.98 8.61 5.66
CA LYS A 73 5.07 9.75 5.60
C LYS A 73 3.63 9.35 5.26
N PHE A 74 3.46 8.33 4.40
CA PHE A 74 2.16 7.87 3.92
C PHE A 74 2.09 6.34 3.92
N GLY A 75 2.32 5.76 5.10
CA GLY A 75 2.26 4.33 5.35
C GLY A 75 1.05 3.96 6.20
N ALA A 76 0.96 2.67 6.50
CA ALA A 76 -0.10 2.08 7.31
C ALA A 76 0.52 1.17 8.36
N ASN A 77 -0.04 1.12 9.56
CA ASN A 77 0.39 0.20 10.59
C ASN A 77 -0.59 -0.96 10.70
N VAL A 78 -0.05 -2.13 11.04
CA VAL A 78 -0.86 -3.31 11.31
C VAL A 78 -1.66 -3.08 12.60
N SER A 79 -2.99 -3.15 12.49
CA SER A 79 -3.92 -2.85 13.60
C SER A 79 -4.48 -4.11 14.27
N GLY A 80 -4.19 -5.30 13.76
CA GLY A 80 -4.72 -6.55 14.31
C GLY A 80 -3.98 -7.79 13.82
N GLU A 81 -4.50 -8.95 14.20
CA GLU A 81 -3.93 -10.23 13.82
C GLU A 81 -4.19 -10.56 12.35
N ALA A 82 -3.32 -11.39 11.78
CA ALA A 82 -3.47 -11.89 10.43
C ALA A 82 -4.64 -12.87 10.33
N ILE A 83 -5.48 -12.69 9.32
CA ILE A 83 -6.63 -13.55 9.05
C ILE A 83 -6.31 -14.43 7.84
N GLU A 84 -6.35 -15.75 8.01
CA GLU A 84 -6.12 -16.69 6.91
C GLU A 84 -7.33 -16.75 5.97
N ALA A 85 -7.05 -16.68 4.66
CA ALA A 85 -8.03 -16.83 3.60
C ALA A 85 -7.57 -17.91 2.61
N SER A 86 -8.51 -18.49 1.86
CA SER A 86 -8.21 -19.58 0.91
C SER A 86 -7.18 -19.20 -0.16
N ASN A 87 -7.06 -17.91 -0.47
CA ASN A 87 -6.18 -17.35 -1.49
C ASN A 87 -5.07 -16.45 -0.94
N GLY A 88 -4.88 -16.36 0.38
CA GLY A 88 -3.89 -15.44 0.93
C GLY A 88 -4.02 -15.18 2.43
N VAL A 89 -3.57 -14.01 2.85
CA VAL A 89 -3.66 -13.52 4.23
C VAL A 89 -4.16 -12.08 4.20
N ILE A 90 -5.11 -11.77 5.07
CA ILE A 90 -5.65 -10.43 5.24
C ILE A 90 -5.00 -9.83 6.49
N ILE A 91 -4.39 -8.66 6.34
CA ILE A 91 -3.75 -7.95 7.43
C ILE A 91 -4.55 -6.67 7.70
N PRO A 92 -5.20 -6.54 8.86
CA PRO A 92 -5.91 -5.31 9.23
C PRO A 92 -4.92 -4.16 9.40
N VAL A 93 -5.23 -3.00 8.84
CA VAL A 93 -4.40 -1.80 8.92
C VAL A 93 -5.19 -0.57 9.38
N ASP A 94 -4.51 0.38 10.01
CA ASP A 94 -5.13 1.60 10.53
C ASP A 94 -5.34 2.71 9.47
N ALA A 95 -4.56 2.67 8.39
CA ALA A 95 -4.57 3.65 7.31
C ALA A 95 -4.36 2.98 5.94
N LEU A 96 -4.61 3.74 4.86
CA LEU A 96 -4.26 3.33 3.50
C LEU A 96 -2.88 3.88 3.14
N ALA A 97 -1.97 3.00 2.75
CA ALA A 97 -0.64 3.40 2.30
C ALA A 97 -0.71 4.01 0.90
N ILE A 98 -0.06 5.15 0.73
CA ILE A 98 0.00 5.85 -0.55
C ILE A 98 1.34 5.48 -1.20
N PRO A 99 1.34 5.03 -2.47
CA PRO A 99 2.58 4.84 -3.20
C PRO A 99 3.28 6.20 -3.29
N VAL A 100 4.44 6.30 -2.65
CA VAL A 100 5.39 7.35 -2.98
C VAL A 100 6.01 6.92 -4.30
N PHE A 101 5.47 7.43 -5.39
CA PHE A 101 6.26 7.54 -6.60
C PHE A 101 7.40 8.46 -6.19
N ALA A 102 8.59 7.89 -5.97
CA ALA A 102 9.79 8.69 -6.23
C ALA A 102 9.52 9.29 -7.60
N ASP A 103 9.67 10.61 -7.71
CA ASP A 103 9.58 11.33 -8.97
C ASP A 103 10.72 10.86 -9.88
N GLU A 104 10.67 9.59 -10.29
CA GLU A 104 11.11 9.21 -11.60
C GLU A 104 9.91 9.53 -12.46
N THR A 105 9.76 10.83 -12.76
CA THR A 105 9.37 11.24 -14.11
C THR A 105 9.98 10.18 -15.03
N PRO A 106 9.19 9.31 -15.68
CA PRO A 106 9.77 8.34 -16.59
C PRO A 106 10.57 9.19 -17.57
N GLU A 107 11.90 9.07 -17.55
CA GLU A 107 12.74 9.76 -18.51
C GLU A 107 12.11 9.45 -19.85
N ALA A 108 11.59 10.50 -20.50
CA ALA A 108 11.00 10.38 -21.81
C ALA A 108 12.07 9.67 -22.64
N GLN A 109 11.81 8.42 -23.01
CA GLN A 109 12.71 7.65 -23.85
C GLN A 109 12.80 8.45 -25.15
N THR A 110 13.87 9.25 -25.27
CA THR A 110 14.18 9.98 -26.48
C THR A 110 14.29 8.91 -27.57
N PRO A 111 13.45 8.92 -28.61
CA PRO A 111 13.62 7.99 -29.70
C PRO A 111 15.01 8.25 -30.31
N GLN A 112 15.84 7.22 -30.30
CA GLN A 112 17.13 7.21 -30.99
C GLN A 112 16.91 7.17 -32.51
#